data_AF-A0A356TRD1-F1
#
_entry.id   AF-A0A356TRD1-F1
#
_cell.length_a   1.000
_cell.length_b   1.000
_cell.length_c   1.000
_cell.angle_alpha   90.00
_cell.angle_beta   90.00
_cell.angle_gamma   90.00
#
_symmetry.space_group_name_H-M   'P 1'
#
loop_
_entity.id
_entity.type
_entity.pdbx_description
1 polymer ?
#
loop_
_entity_poly.entity_id
_entity_poly.type
_entity_poly.pdbx_seq_one_letter_code
_entity_poly.pdbx_strand_id
1 'polypeptide(L)' 'MRLGLALIAMLLALGPGRASALSAGDRAPSIDLVDDSGRRVTLRRYRGRVLIVSTWASWCAPCMEELPSLQRLYAR' A
#
# COMPACT_ATOMS: atom_id res chain seq x y z
N MET A 1 -6.98 37.62 -19.03
CA MET A 1 -8.10 36.74 -18.61
C MET A 1 -8.02 35.30 -19.10
N ARG A 2 -7.61 35.00 -20.35
CA ARG A 2 -7.58 33.62 -20.87
C ARG A 2 -6.49 32.72 -20.26
N LEU A 3 -5.34 33.27 -19.90
CA LEU A 3 -4.27 32.52 -19.22
C LEU A 3 -4.67 32.02 -17.83
N GLY A 4 -5.45 32.80 -17.09
CA GLY A 4 -5.89 32.43 -15.73
C GLY A 4 -6.83 31.23 -15.71
N LEU A 5 -7.75 31.14 -16.69
CA LEU A 5 -8.64 29.99 -16.82
C LEU A 5 -7.88 28.71 -17.21
N ALA A 6 -6.87 28.83 -18.08
CA ALA A 6 -6.06 27.69 -18.51
C ALA A 6 -5.22 27.11 -17.37
N LEU A 7 -4.65 27.96 -16.50
CA LEU A 7 -3.90 27.55 -15.31
C LEU A 7 -4.79 26.85 -14.26
N ILE A 8 -6.00 27.36 -14.04
CA ILE A 8 -6.97 26.75 -13.12
C ILE A 8 -7.45 25.39 -13.66
N ALA A 9 -7.73 25.30 -14.96
CA ALA A 9 -8.13 24.04 -15.59
C ALA A 9 -7.01 22.98 -15.54
N MET A 10 -5.75 23.39 -15.68
CA MET A 10 -4.59 22.50 -15.59
C MET A 10 -4.37 22.00 -14.16
N LEU A 11 -4.56 22.85 -13.15
CA LEU A 11 -4.51 22.44 -11.74
C LEU A 11 -5.64 21.45 -11.36
N LEU A 12 -6.85 21.62 -11.91
CA LEU A 12 -7.98 20.71 -11.70
C LEU A 12 -7.78 19.35 -12.39
N ALA A 13 -7.05 19.31 -13.51
CA ALA A 13 -6.76 18.08 -14.25
C ALA A 13 -5.69 17.20 -13.59
N LEU A 14 -4.87 17.75 -12.68
CA LEU A 14 -3.87 17.01 -11.88
C LEU A 14 -4.38 16.61 -10.49
N GLY A 15 -5.70 16.51 -10.29
CA GLY A 15 -6.28 16.00 -9.06
C GLY A 15 -5.68 14.64 -8.65
N PRO A 16 -5.58 14.33 -7.35
CA PRO A 16 -4.98 13.08 -6.89
C PRO A 16 -5.71 11.91 -7.55
N GLY A 17 -4.95 11.03 -8.19
CA GLY A 17 -5.50 9.84 -8.83
C GLY A 17 -6.37 9.07 -7.86
N ARG A 18 -7.54 8.60 -8.32
CA ARG A 18 -8.45 7.80 -7.49
C ARG A 18 -7.77 6.48 -7.13
N ALA A 19 -7.37 6.34 -5.87
CA ALA A 19 -6.98 5.05 -5.32
C ALA A 19 -8.24 4.25 -4.97
N SER A 20 -8.40 3.07 -5.57
CA SER A 20 -9.45 2.14 -5.16
C SER A 20 -9.04 1.44 -3.86
N ALA A 21 -9.86 1.58 -2.83
CA ALA A 21 -9.70 0.81 -1.60
C ALA A 21 -10.16 -0.64 -1.84
N LEU A 22 -9.43 -1.59 -1.26
CA LEU A 22 -9.84 -3.00 -1.23
C LEU A 22 -11.01 -3.18 -0.25
N SER A 23 -11.95 -4.05 -0.63
CA SER A 23 -13.08 -4.47 0.20
C SER A 23 -12.96 -5.94 0.61
N ALA A 24 -13.70 -6.33 1.65
CA ALA A 24 -13.75 -7.73 2.06
C ALA A 24 -14.29 -8.61 0.92
N GLY A 25 -13.57 -9.69 0.61
CA GLY A 25 -13.90 -10.60 -0.50
C GLY A 25 -13.20 -10.27 -1.82
N ASP A 26 -12.59 -9.09 -1.95
CA ASP A 26 -11.77 -8.77 -3.11
C ASP A 26 -10.56 -9.71 -3.22
N ARG A 27 -10.15 -9.99 -4.46
CA ARG A 27 -8.88 -10.67 -4.68
C ARG A 27 -7.75 -9.73 -4.30
N ALA A 28 -6.82 -10.21 -3.49
CA ALA A 28 -5.60 -9.48 -3.20
C ALA A 28 -4.86 -9.13 -4.51
N PRO A 29 -4.37 -7.88 -4.65
CA PRO A 29 -3.61 -7.47 -5.83
C PRO A 29 -2.32 -8.28 -5.95
N SER A 30 -1.80 -8.41 -7.16
CA SER A 30 -0.48 -9.01 -7.36
C SER A 30 0.59 -8.13 -6.73
N ILE A 31 1.37 -8.69 -5.81
CA ILE A 31 2.59 -8.07 -5.29
C ILE A 31 3.78 -8.83 -5.87
N ASP A 32 4.70 -8.09 -6.47
CA ASP A 32 6.00 -8.55 -6.93
C ASP A 32 7.02 -7.49 -6.52
N LEU A 33 7.78 -7.79 -5.47
CA LEU A 33 8.73 -6.88 -4.84
C LEU A 33 10.11 -7.54 -4.79
N VAL A 34 11.13 -6.70 -4.59
CA VAL A 34 12.48 -7.14 -4.27
C VAL A 34 12.76 -6.73 -2.83
N ASP A 35 13.15 -7.69 -1.99
CA ASP A 35 13.54 -7.40 -0.61
C ASP A 35 14.94 -6.77 -0.54
N ASP A 36 15.34 -6.36 0.65
CA ASP A 36 16.65 -5.76 0.95
C ASP A 36 17.84 -6.66 0.58
N SER A 37 17.61 -7.96 0.48
CA SER A 37 18.60 -8.97 0.11
C SER A 37 18.62 -9.23 -1.41
N GLY A 38 17.85 -8.49 -2.21
CA GLY A 38 17.77 -8.66 -3.66
C GLY A 38 16.89 -9.83 -4.10
N ARG A 39 16.17 -10.48 -3.18
CA ARG A 39 15.33 -11.64 -3.50
C ARG A 39 13.93 -11.18 -3.90
N ARG A 40 13.43 -11.79 -4.97
CA ARG A 40 12.06 -11.57 -5.43
C ARG A 40 11.04 -12.19 -4.47
N VAL A 41 10.07 -11.39 -4.04
CA VAL A 41 8.97 -11.74 -3.15
C VAL A 41 7.66 -11.57 -3.89
N THR A 42 6.84 -12.63 -3.94
CA THR A 42 5.51 -12.59 -4.58
C THR A 42 4.45 -13.22 -3.68
N LEU A 43 3.20 -12.73 -3.71
CA LEU A 43 2.11 -13.36 -2.93
C LEU A 43 1.84 -14.80 -3.36
N ARG A 44 2.15 -15.16 -4.62
CA ARG A 44 1.96 -16.53 -5.13
C ARG A 44 2.72 -17.57 -4.31
N ARG A 45 3.88 -17.22 -3.74
CA ARG A 45 4.69 -18.12 -2.90
C ARG A 45 3.98 -18.53 -1.60
N TYR A 46 2.99 -17.75 -1.17
CA TYR A 46 2.32 -17.92 0.12
C TYR A 46 0.86 -18.44 -0.01
N ARG A 47 0.48 -18.93 -1.19
CA ARG A 47 -0.83 -19.55 -1.43
C ARG A 47 -1.12 -20.65 -0.40
N GLY A 48 -2.37 -20.72 0.06
CA GLY A 48 -2.81 -21.70 1.06
C GLY A 48 -2.52 -21.29 2.52
N ARG A 49 -1.92 -20.12 2.74
CA ARG A 49 -1.73 -19.54 4.09
C ARG A 49 -2.56 -18.27 4.23
N VAL A 50 -3.01 -18.01 5.45
CA VAL A 50 -3.57 -16.69 5.81
C VAL A 50 -2.40 -15.73 5.96
N LEU A 51 -2.51 -14.55 5.34
CA LEU A 51 -1.47 -13.53 5.34
C LEU A 51 -2.04 -12.21 5.83
N ILE A 52 -1.28 -11.54 6.68
CA ILE A 52 -1.51 -10.15 7.07
C ILE A 52 -0.45 -9.32 6.36
N VAL A 53 -0.87 -8.38 5.52
CA VAL A 53 0.02 -7.46 4.80
C VAL A 53 -0.12 -6.09 5.45
N SER A 54 0.97 -5.57 6.01
CA SER A 54 1.03 -4.23 6.61
C SER A 54 2.00 -3.35 5.84
N THR A 55 1.53 -2.18 5.40
CA THR A 55 2.34 -1.14 4.74
C THR A 55 2.75 -0.12 5.80
N TRP A 56 4.05 0.05 6.02
CA TRP A 56 4.58 0.97 7.03
C TRP A 56 5.90 1.59 6.57
N ALA A 57 6.40 2.55 7.35
CA ALA A 57 7.70 3.15 7.16
C ALA A 57 8.33 3.55 8.50
N SER A 58 9.66 3.66 8.55
CA SER A 58 10.41 3.99 9.78
C SER A 58 10.07 5.36 10.39
N TRP A 59 9.50 6.27 9.59
CA TRP A 59 9.03 7.58 10.03
C TRP A 59 7.53 7.60 10.37
N CYS A 60 6.81 6.49 10.18
CA CYS A 60 5.41 6.38 10.55
C CYS A 60 5.28 5.93 12.02
N ALA A 61 5.24 6.91 12.94
CA ALA A 61 5.07 6.66 14.37
C ALA A 61 3.87 5.72 14.70
N PRO A 62 2.62 6.00 14.26
CA PRO A 62 1.50 5.13 14.59
C PRO A 62 1.65 3.71 14.02
N CYS A 63 2.24 3.56 12.83
CA CYS A 63 2.49 2.24 12.26
C CYS A 63 3.45 1.42 13.14
N MET A 64 4.51 2.06 13.66
CA MET A 64 5.50 1.39 14.51
C MET A 64 4.89 0.93 15.84
N GLU A 65 3.96 1.69 16.42
CA GLU A 65 3.24 1.31 17.63
C GLU A 65 2.36 0.05 17.44
N GLU A 66 1.87 -0.19 16.22
CA GLU A 66 1.05 -1.36 15.88
C GLU A 66 1.87 -2.64 15.64
N LEU A 67 3.10 -2.53 15.13
CA LEU A 67 3.95 -3.68 14.77
C LEU A 67 4.11 -4.72 15.89
N PRO A 68 4.35 -4.35 17.17
CA PRO A 68 4.45 -5.32 18.27
C PRO A 68 3.19 -6.18 18.46
N SER A 69 2.01 -5.63 18.18
CA SER A 69 0.75 -6.38 18.25
C SER A 69 0.64 -7.40 17.11
N LEU A 70 1.06 -7.02 15.90
CA LEU A 70 1.11 -7.93 14.75
C LEU A 70 2.12 -9.06 14.96
N GLN A 71 3.27 -8.77 15.56
CA GLN A 71 4.27 -9.80 15.91
C GLN A 71 3.72 -10.79 16.94
N ARG A 72 3.04 -10.30 17.98
CA ARG A 72 2.36 -11.15 18.97
C ARG A 72 1.26 -12.02 18.35
N LEU A 73 0.55 -11.53 17.33
CA LEU A 73 -0.45 -12.30 16.61
C LEU A 73 0.20 -13.40 15.76
N TYR A 74 1.31 -13.09 15.08
CA TYR A 74 2.04 -14.06 14.25
C TYR A 74 2.70 -15.17 15.07
N ALA A 75 3.14 -14.88 16.30
CA ALA A 75 3.79 -15.84 17.18
C ALA A 75 2.83 -16.85 17.85
N ARG A 76 1.51 -16.71 17.65
CA ARG A 76 0.50 -17.65 18.14
C ARG A 76 0.30 -18.79 17.15
#